data_AF-A0AAD1H2A1-F1
#
_entry.id   AF-A0AAD1H2A1-F1
#
_cell.length_a   1.000
_cell.length_b   1.000
_cell.length_c   1.000
_cell.angle_alpha   90.00
_cell.angle_beta   90.00
_cell.angle_gamma   90.00
#
_symmetry.space_group_name_H-M   'P 1'
#
loop_
_entity.id
_entity.type
_entity.pdbx_description
1 polymer ?
#
loop_
_entity_poly.entity_id
_entity_poly.type
_entity_poly.pdbx_seq_one_letter_code
_entity_poly.pdbx_strand_id
1 'polypeptide(L)'
;MNAAADPEAKEAMFDERLPPTLRRSPGGARILDTAEGVLVALRRYRLDRAFVEIMQTAKQHHLDPVSLADALVALAEDQVSADIDDAAAAVALSTWGHLFSADQRVRASADLNTLAGEDA
;
A
#
# COMPACT_ATOMS: atom_id res chain seq x y z
N MET A 1 23.88 52.26 -16.49
CA MET A 1 24.19 50.99 -15.80
C MET A 1 23.05 50.70 -14.84
N ASN A 2 22.05 49.94 -15.27
CA ASN A 2 20.97 49.42 -14.43
C ASN A 2 20.61 48.05 -14.99
N ALA A 3 20.97 46.99 -14.29
CA ALA A 3 20.41 45.66 -14.51
C ALA A 3 19.44 45.43 -13.35
N ALA A 4 18.17 45.36 -13.71
CA ALA A 4 17.07 45.09 -12.83
C ALA A 4 17.25 43.74 -12.12
N ALA A 5 16.74 43.67 -10.89
CA ALA A 5 16.55 42.46 -10.14
C ALA A 5 15.85 41.41 -11.02
N ASP A 6 16.49 40.26 -11.18
CA ASP A 6 15.93 39.09 -11.86
C ASP A 6 14.82 38.48 -10.97
N PRO A 7 13.54 38.48 -11.41
CA PRO A 7 12.45 37.89 -10.66
C PRO A 7 12.36 36.37 -10.81
N GLU A 8 13.20 35.73 -11.62
CA GLU A 8 13.07 34.31 -11.98
C GLU A 8 13.65 33.34 -10.92
N ALA A 9 14.40 33.84 -9.94
CA ALA A 9 15.03 33.00 -8.90
C ALA A 9 14.06 32.48 -7.81
N LYS A 10 12.78 32.87 -7.81
CA LYS A 10 11.82 32.48 -6.75
C LYS A 10 10.84 31.37 -7.16
N GLU A 11 10.70 31.05 -8.44
CA GLU A 11 9.71 30.04 -8.89
C GLU A 11 10.27 28.62 -9.02
N ALA A 12 11.58 28.41 -8.84
CA ALA A 12 12.20 27.09 -8.89
C ALA A 12 12.09 26.26 -7.58
N MET A 13 11.30 26.70 -6.59
CA MET A 13 11.21 26.04 -5.27
C MET A 13 9.98 25.13 -5.09
N PHE A 14 9.08 25.01 -6.08
CA PHE A 14 7.87 24.18 -5.98
C PHE A 14 7.65 23.22 -7.16
N ASP A 15 8.71 22.78 -7.83
CA ASP A 15 8.64 21.56 -8.65
C ASP A 15 9.35 20.43 -7.93
N GLU A 16 8.76 19.98 -6.82
CA GLU A 16 9.14 18.74 -6.12
C GLU A 16 8.57 17.51 -6.88
N ARG A 17 8.72 17.51 -8.20
CA ARG A 17 8.62 16.30 -9.01
C ARG A 17 9.79 15.41 -8.62
N LEU A 18 9.49 14.43 -7.76
CA LEU A 18 10.42 13.40 -7.32
C LEU A 18 11.36 12.92 -8.46
N PRO A 19 12.67 12.74 -8.18
CA PRO A 19 13.61 12.31 -9.18
C PRO A 19 13.27 10.91 -9.72
N PRO A 20 13.46 10.66 -11.02
CA PRO A 20 13.16 9.39 -11.69
C PRO A 20 14.11 8.24 -11.31
N THR A 21 14.82 8.34 -10.18
CA THR A 21 15.80 7.37 -9.66
C THR A 21 15.27 6.53 -8.49
N LEU A 22 14.02 6.72 -8.08
CA LEU A 22 13.21 5.65 -7.46
C LEU A 22 12.84 4.58 -8.51
N ARG A 23 13.84 4.16 -9.31
CA ARG A 23 13.71 3.12 -10.31
C ARG A 23 13.47 1.84 -9.55
N ARG A 24 12.19 1.54 -9.34
CA ARG A 24 11.69 0.26 -8.87
C ARG A 24 12.49 -0.82 -9.59
N SER A 25 13.17 -1.70 -8.86
CA SER A 25 13.55 -2.98 -9.46
C SER A 25 12.27 -3.60 -10.03
N PRO A 26 12.26 -4.22 -11.22
CA PRO A 26 11.05 -4.81 -11.78
C PRO A 26 10.27 -5.70 -10.80
N GLY A 27 10.98 -6.34 -9.84
CA GLY A 27 10.37 -7.07 -8.73
C GLY A 27 9.71 -6.17 -7.68
N GLY A 28 10.41 -5.13 -7.20
CA GLY A 28 9.87 -4.16 -6.23
C GLY A 28 8.69 -3.36 -6.77
N ALA A 29 8.63 -3.15 -8.10
CA ALA A 29 7.48 -2.56 -8.76
C ALA A 29 6.22 -3.40 -8.63
N ARG A 30 6.37 -4.68 -8.94
CA ARG A 30 5.29 -5.64 -9.00
C ARG A 30 4.69 -5.86 -7.62
N ILE A 31 5.52 -5.99 -6.58
CA ILE A 31 5.01 -6.26 -5.23
C ILE A 31 4.24 -5.06 -4.68
N LEU A 32 4.66 -3.83 -4.98
CA LEU A 32 3.89 -2.62 -4.65
C LEU A 32 2.54 -2.61 -5.38
N ASP A 33 2.53 -2.86 -6.70
CA ASP A 33 1.29 -2.91 -7.48
C ASP A 33 0.32 -4.00 -6.94
N THR A 34 0.85 -5.15 -6.50
CA THR A 34 0.06 -6.21 -5.85
C THR A 34 -0.52 -5.75 -4.52
N ALA A 35 0.30 -5.16 -3.65
CA ALA A 35 -0.12 -4.66 -2.35
C ALA A 35 -1.20 -3.56 -2.47
N GLU A 36 -1.08 -2.68 -3.45
CA GLU A 36 -2.12 -1.69 -3.80
C GLU A 36 -3.44 -2.39 -4.16
N GLY A 37 -3.39 -3.42 -5.00
CA GLY A 37 -4.55 -4.24 -5.37
C GLY A 37 -5.25 -4.88 -4.17
N VAL A 38 -4.48 -5.40 -3.21
CA VAL A 38 -5.02 -5.96 -1.95
C VAL A 38 -5.80 -4.89 -1.18
N LEU A 39 -5.24 -3.70 -0.96
CA LEU A 39 -5.92 -2.62 -0.24
C LEU A 39 -7.16 -2.10 -0.99
N VAL A 40 -7.09 -2.00 -2.32
CA VAL A 40 -8.23 -1.63 -3.16
C VAL A 40 -9.37 -2.63 -2.99
N ALA A 41 -9.08 -3.94 -2.98
CA ALA A 41 -10.08 -4.98 -2.82
C ALA A 41 -10.74 -4.94 -1.42
N LEU A 42 -9.94 -4.80 -0.36
CA LEU A 42 -10.42 -4.84 1.03
C LEU A 42 -11.14 -3.56 1.46
N ARG A 43 -10.64 -2.39 1.06
CA ARG A 43 -11.17 -1.09 1.52
C ARG A 43 -11.98 -0.33 0.46
N ARG A 44 -12.08 -0.86 -0.77
CA ARG A 44 -12.71 -0.20 -1.93
C ARG A 44 -12.08 1.15 -2.24
N TYR A 45 -10.77 1.23 -2.05
CA TYR A 45 -9.99 2.43 -2.35
C TYR A 45 -9.78 2.64 -3.84
N ARG A 46 -9.51 3.89 -4.21
CA ARG A 46 -8.85 4.19 -5.48
C ARG A 46 -7.38 3.83 -5.36
N LEU A 47 -6.78 3.38 -6.46
CA LEU A 47 -5.41 2.85 -6.50
C LEU A 47 -4.36 3.87 -5.98
N ASP A 48 -4.51 5.15 -6.34
CA ASP A 48 -3.67 6.25 -5.86
C ASP A 48 -3.69 6.41 -4.33
N ARG A 49 -4.84 6.16 -3.70
CA ARG A 49 -4.98 6.23 -2.24
C ARG A 49 -4.32 5.05 -1.54
N ALA A 50 -4.39 3.85 -2.13
CA ALA A 50 -3.73 2.67 -1.59
C ALA A 50 -2.21 2.83 -1.58
N PHE A 51 -1.63 3.33 -2.68
CA PHE A 51 -0.20 3.61 -2.76
C PHE A 51 0.25 4.62 -1.70
N VAL A 52 -0.47 5.74 -1.57
CA VAL A 52 -0.16 6.78 -0.59
C VAL A 52 -0.21 6.24 0.84
N GLU A 53 -1.18 5.39 1.16
CA GLU A 53 -1.28 4.76 2.49
C GLU A 53 -0.06 3.89 2.79
N ILE A 54 0.36 3.04 1.85
CA ILE A 54 1.58 2.21 2.01
C ILE A 54 2.81 3.09 2.26
N MET A 55 3.00 4.14 1.44
CA MET A 55 4.14 5.04 1.55
C MET A 55 4.15 5.84 2.86
N GLN A 56 2.99 6.29 3.33
CA GLN A 56 2.87 7.03 4.58
C GLN A 56 3.14 6.13 5.78
N THR A 57 2.61 4.91 5.80
CA THR A 57 2.87 3.94 6.87
C THR A 57 4.36 3.57 6.93
N ALA A 58 4.97 3.27 5.78
CA ALA A 58 6.40 2.98 5.71
C ALA A 58 7.23 4.15 6.28
N LYS A 59 6.91 5.39 5.87
CA LYS A 59 7.59 6.59 6.36
C LYS A 59 7.44 6.79 7.88
N GLN A 60 6.24 6.60 8.42
CA GLN A 60 5.98 6.78 9.86
C GLN A 60 6.74 5.77 10.72
N HIS A 61 6.91 4.55 10.20
CA HIS A 61 7.59 3.47 10.89
C HIS A 61 9.07 3.30 10.50
N HIS A 62 9.59 4.18 9.63
CA HIS A 62 10.97 4.14 9.12
C HIS A 62 11.33 2.81 8.42
N LEU A 63 10.37 2.23 7.69
CA LEU A 63 10.53 0.98 6.95
C LEU A 63 10.76 1.22 5.47
N ASP A 64 11.38 0.24 4.81
CA ASP A 64 11.40 0.19 3.36
C ASP A 64 9.97 -0.12 2.81
N PRO A 65 9.43 0.67 1.88
CA PRO A 65 8.09 0.45 1.34
C PRO A 65 7.91 -0.88 0.61
N VAL A 66 8.97 -1.43 0.00
CA VAL A 66 8.91 -2.72 -0.70
C VAL A 66 8.81 -3.85 0.33
N SER A 67 9.60 -3.81 1.40
CA SER A 67 9.46 -4.76 2.52
C SER A 67 8.08 -4.71 3.18
N LEU A 68 7.52 -3.51 3.36
CA LEU A 68 6.16 -3.36 3.91
C LEU A 68 5.09 -3.89 2.96
N ALA A 69 5.24 -3.65 1.65
CA ALA A 69 4.34 -4.18 0.63
C ALA A 69 4.40 -5.72 0.58
N ASP A 70 5.59 -6.30 0.65
CA ASP A 70 5.81 -7.75 0.69
C ASP A 70 5.12 -8.38 1.91
N ALA A 71 5.32 -7.79 3.10
CA ALA A 71 4.65 -8.21 4.33
C ALA A 71 3.11 -8.15 4.24
N LEU A 72 2.57 -7.12 3.59
CA LEU A 72 1.12 -7.01 3.36
C LEU A 72 0.60 -8.07 2.39
N VAL A 73 1.34 -8.38 1.33
CA VAL A 73 0.96 -9.44 0.37
C VAL A 73 1.02 -10.81 1.05
N ALA A 74 2.08 -11.09 1.81
CA ALA A 74 2.19 -12.30 2.60
C ALA A 74 1.04 -12.49 3.60
N LEU A 75 0.60 -11.41 4.25
CA LEU A 75 -0.58 -11.43 5.11
C LEU A 75 -1.86 -11.76 4.32
N ALA A 76 -1.99 -11.26 3.09
CA ALA A 76 -3.12 -11.57 2.22
C ALA A 76 -3.11 -13.01 1.70
N GLU A 77 -1.92 -13.58 1.53
CA GLU A 77 -1.73 -14.98 1.12
C GLU A 77 -1.85 -15.97 2.29
N ASP A 78 -1.96 -15.49 3.53
CA ASP A 78 -1.85 -16.28 4.76
C ASP A 78 -0.51 -17.08 4.83
N GLN A 79 0.54 -16.51 4.24
CA GLN A 79 1.88 -17.10 4.14
C GLN A 79 2.91 -16.14 4.70
N VAL A 80 3.08 -16.11 6.03
CA VAL A 80 4.22 -15.44 6.64
C VAL A 80 5.46 -16.31 6.43
N SER A 81 6.16 -16.09 5.30
CA SER A 81 7.45 -16.73 5.04
C SER A 81 8.52 -16.22 6.02
N ALA A 82 9.50 -17.06 6.34
CA ALA A 82 10.63 -16.71 7.20
C ALA A 82 11.56 -15.63 6.60
N ASP A 83 11.41 -15.32 5.30
CA ASP A 83 12.22 -14.33 4.60
C ASP A 83 11.67 -12.90 4.72
N ILE A 84 10.53 -12.71 5.38
CA ILE A 84 9.90 -11.40 5.56
C ILE A 84 10.53 -10.69 6.75
N ASP A 85 10.77 -9.38 6.61
CA ASP A 85 11.23 -8.54 7.71
C ASP A 85 10.20 -8.50 8.85
N ASP A 86 10.62 -8.91 10.06
CA ASP A 86 9.74 -9.01 11.23
C ASP A 86 9.08 -7.68 11.61
N ALA A 87 9.79 -6.55 11.44
CA ALA A 87 9.24 -5.24 11.77
C ALA A 87 8.17 -4.83 10.75
N ALA A 88 8.40 -5.10 9.46
CA ALA A 88 7.42 -4.91 8.41
C ALA A 88 6.18 -5.80 8.61
N ALA A 89 6.36 -7.07 8.98
CA ALA A 89 5.26 -7.98 9.29
C ALA A 89 4.42 -7.49 10.48
N ALA A 90 5.07 -7.06 11.57
CA ALA A 90 4.38 -6.53 12.74
C ALA A 90 3.60 -5.23 12.42
N VAL A 91 4.18 -4.33 11.63
CA VAL A 91 3.50 -3.09 11.19
C VAL A 91 2.34 -3.40 10.25
N ALA A 92 2.51 -4.30 9.28
CA ALA A 92 1.44 -4.69 8.36
C ALA A 92 0.27 -5.34 9.12
N LEU A 93 0.55 -6.23 10.06
CA LEU A 93 -0.46 -6.90 10.87
C LEU A 93 -1.22 -5.91 11.76
N SER A 94 -0.51 -5.02 12.46
CA SER A 94 -1.13 -4.01 13.34
C SER A 94 -1.94 -2.96 12.56
N THR A 95 -1.50 -2.60 11.36
CA THR A 95 -2.17 -1.58 10.53
C THR A 95 -3.36 -2.16 9.78
N TRP A 96 -3.21 -3.31 9.13
CA TRP A 96 -4.18 -3.83 8.16
C TRP A 96 -4.76 -5.20 8.50
N GLY A 97 -4.23 -5.92 9.51
CA GLY A 97 -4.70 -7.27 9.87
C GLY A 97 -6.21 -7.38 10.11
N HIS A 98 -6.81 -6.36 10.72
CA HIS A 98 -8.24 -6.32 10.98
C HIS A 98 -9.11 -6.33 9.70
N LEU A 99 -8.57 -5.88 8.56
CA LEU A 99 -9.30 -5.85 7.28
C LEU A 99 -9.55 -7.26 6.74
N PHE A 100 -8.60 -8.17 6.93
CA PHE A 100 -8.72 -9.56 6.52
C PHE A 100 -9.76 -10.32 7.34
N SER A 101 -9.86 -10.03 8.64
CA SER A 101 -10.91 -10.59 9.49
C SER A 101 -12.30 -10.07 9.12
N ALA A 102 -12.42 -8.79 8.73
CA ALA A 102 -13.69 -8.22 8.30
C ALA A 102 -14.16 -8.82 6.97
N ASP A 103 -13.26 -8.96 6.00
CA ASP A 103 -13.54 -9.56 4.69
C ASP A 103 -13.97 -11.04 4.80
N GLN A 104 -13.30 -11.83 5.66
CA GLN A 104 -13.71 -13.22 5.94
C GLN A 104 -15.13 -13.31 6.52
N ARG A 105 -15.53 -12.39 7.40
CA ARG A 105 -16.89 -12.38 7.97
C ARG A 105 -17.94 -12.07 6.91
N VAL A 106 -17.66 -11.12 6.02
CA VAL A 106 -18.54 -10.78 4.90
C VAL A 106 -18.72 -11.99 3.98
N ARG A 107 -17.63 -12.66 3.60
CA ARG A 107 -17.71 -13.90 2.80
C ARG A 107 -18.51 -15.00 3.50
N ALA A 108 -18.21 -15.29 4.76
CA ALA A 108 -18.94 -16.29 5.53
C ALA A 108 -20.44 -15.99 5.62
N SER A 109 -20.83 -14.71 5.75
CA SER A 109 -22.24 -14.31 5.74
C SER A 109 -22.93 -14.54 4.38
N ALA A 110 -22.21 -14.36 3.27
CA ALA A 110 -22.72 -14.60 1.93
C ALA A 110 -22.88 -16.11 1.65
N ASP A 111 -21.94 -16.94 2.12
CA ASP A 111 -22.01 -18.39 1.99
C ASP A 111 -23.23 -18.95 2.74
N LEU A 112 -23.47 -18.50 3.97
CA LEU A 112 -24.65 -18.89 4.75
C LEU A 112 -25.96 -18.47 4.07
N ASN A 113 -26.00 -17.30 3.42
CA ASN A 113 -27.17 -16.85 2.68
C ASN A 113 -27.41 -17.67 1.39
N THR A 114 -26.34 -18.21 0.80
CA THR A 114 -26.44 -19.06 -0.40
C THR A 114 -27.04 -20.42 -0.05
N LEU A 115 -26.57 -21.03 1.04
CA LEU A 115 -27.11 -22.32 1.54
C LEU A 115 -28.57 -22.21 2.00
N ALA A 116 -29.00 -21.05 2.49
CA ALA A 116 -30.40 -20.82 2.88
C ALA A 116 -31.34 -20.58 1.70
N GLY A 117 -30.81 -20.30 0.50
CA GLY A 117 -31.59 -20.03 -0.71
C GLY A 117 -31.85 -21.25 -1.60
N GLU A 118 -31.31 -22.43 -1.26
CA GLU A 118 -31.42 -23.64 -2.10
C GLU A 118 -32.67 -24.49 -1.81
N ASP A 119 -33.48 -24.13 -0.81
CA ASP A 119 -34.69 -24.87 -0.39
C ASP A 119 -36.03 -24.17 -0.74
N ALA A 120 -36.07 -23.31 -1.77
CA ALA A 120 -37.29 -22.60 -2.21
C ALA A 120 -37.90 -23.17 -3.51
#